data_AF-A0A957T139-F1
#
_entry.id   AF-A0A957T139-F1
#
_cell.length_a   1.000
_cell.length_b   1.000
_cell.length_c   1.000
_cell.angle_alpha   90.00
_cell.angle_beta   90.00
_cell.angle_gamma   90.00
#
_symmetry.space_group_name_H-M   'P 1'
#
loop_
_entity.id
_entity.type
_entity.pdbx_description
1 polymer ?
#
loop_
_entity_poly.entity_id
_entity_poly.type
_entity_poly.pdbx_seq_one_letter_code
_entity_poly.pdbx_strand_id
1 'polypeptide(L)'
;ILLFLQNLDATIANLPGAVKDADSNQRDLTISVAQHVLGLTDSFLKGQGIADADLQAERNKRFRQWVAEHTELDSTGKPVLSFAFTASGADNGLIGQVIQQGYDYYWLHKVAGIGQPKPTSTGFGLNLVTAQGGNLGYRNVRVSQSGQVGLTSFAGCLFDYRLISPAALLGLEFPNNQPTDVVAGAFNGDINDKHAADTPGYSTPAFLGRPLAGNSWQIVISAGSPDGILPDLNLQRLTDIEIEISTTYGTRATNSEPDPAACVRIDF
;
A
#
# COMPACT_ATOMS: atom_id res chain seq x y z
N ILE A 1 14.86 24.33 -26.46
CA ILE A 1 13.97 23.84 -25.38
C ILE A 1 13.05 22.72 -25.90
N LEU A 2 12.19 22.96 -26.91
CA LEU A 2 11.30 21.92 -27.45
C LEU A 2 12.05 20.67 -28.00
N LEU A 3 13.11 20.89 -28.78
CA LEU A 3 13.99 19.82 -29.29
C LEU A 3 14.74 19.07 -28.17
N PHE A 4 15.05 19.74 -27.06
CA PHE A 4 15.70 19.11 -25.91
C PHE A 4 14.73 18.19 -25.17
N LEU A 5 13.48 18.63 -24.97
CA LEU A 5 12.42 17.82 -24.37
C LEU A 5 12.04 16.63 -25.25
N GLN A 6 11.94 16.82 -26.57
CA GLN A 6 11.68 15.72 -27.52
C GLN A 6 12.81 14.70 -27.56
N ASN A 7 14.07 15.16 -27.49
CA ASN A 7 15.21 14.25 -27.40
C ASN A 7 15.29 13.55 -26.05
N LEU A 8 14.87 14.19 -24.96
CA LEU A 8 14.81 13.59 -23.64
C LEU A 8 13.74 12.48 -23.59
N ASP A 9 12.53 12.74 -24.09
CA ASP A 9 11.46 11.74 -24.19
C ASP A 9 11.87 10.55 -25.08
N ALA A 10 12.50 10.82 -26.23
CA ALA A 10 13.01 9.78 -27.12
C ALA A 10 14.17 8.98 -26.48
N THR A 11 14.99 9.62 -25.65
CA THR A 11 16.07 8.93 -24.92
C THR A 11 15.49 8.07 -23.81
N ILE A 12 14.50 8.55 -23.07
CA ILE A 12 13.80 7.81 -22.01
C ILE A 12 13.07 6.60 -22.60
N ALA A 13 12.34 6.75 -23.71
CA ALA A 13 11.62 5.65 -24.36
C ALA A 13 12.53 4.55 -24.94
N ASN A 14 13.80 4.87 -25.23
CA ASN A 14 14.79 3.92 -25.77
C ASN A 14 15.74 3.34 -24.72
N LEU A 15 15.54 3.65 -23.43
CA LEU A 15 16.26 2.97 -22.37
C LEU A 15 15.78 1.50 -22.29
N PRO A 16 16.70 0.52 -22.15
CA PRO A 16 16.31 -0.86 -21.90
C PRO A 16 15.35 -0.95 -20.70
N GLY A 17 14.13 -1.46 -20.90
CA GLY A 17 13.10 -1.62 -19.85
C GLY A 17 12.11 -0.47 -19.68
N ALA A 18 12.26 0.67 -20.38
CA ALA A 18 11.53 1.90 -20.00
C ALA A 18 10.06 1.99 -20.42
N VAL A 19 9.55 1.12 -21.29
CA VAL A 19 8.14 1.20 -21.76
C VAL A 19 7.45 -0.17 -21.83
N LYS A 20 8.17 -1.26 -22.10
CA LYS A 20 7.53 -2.59 -22.29
C LYS A 20 7.26 -3.35 -21.00
N ASP A 21 8.06 -3.18 -19.95
CA ASP A 21 7.88 -3.95 -18.71
C ASP A 21 6.76 -3.41 -17.82
N ALA A 22 6.43 -2.11 -17.92
CA ALA A 22 5.37 -1.47 -17.12
C ALA A 22 3.95 -1.83 -17.58
N ASP A 23 3.76 -2.16 -18.86
CA ASP A 23 2.47 -2.51 -19.45
C ASP A 23 2.09 -3.98 -19.24
N SER A 24 3.08 -4.85 -18.99
CA SER A 24 2.88 -6.31 -18.83
C SER A 24 2.81 -6.79 -17.38
N ASN A 25 3.10 -5.92 -16.41
CA ASN A 25 3.40 -6.33 -15.04
C ASN A 25 2.59 -5.54 -14.00
N GLN A 26 1.28 -5.53 -14.15
CA GLN A 26 0.37 -4.92 -13.17
C GLN A 26 -0.32 -5.99 -12.35
N ARG A 27 -0.35 -5.81 -11.03
CA ARG A 27 -1.01 -6.72 -10.10
C ARG A 27 -1.76 -5.94 -9.03
N ASP A 28 -3.02 -6.31 -8.87
CA ASP A 28 -3.83 -5.86 -7.75
C ASP A 28 -3.45 -6.71 -6.53
N LEU A 29 -3.14 -6.03 -5.43
CA LEU A 29 -2.78 -6.63 -4.16
C LEU A 29 -3.87 -6.32 -3.13
N THR A 30 -4.29 -7.36 -2.42
CA THR A 30 -5.15 -7.24 -1.25
C THR A 30 -4.35 -7.62 -0.03
N ILE A 31 -4.13 -6.66 0.88
CA ILE A 31 -3.41 -6.86 2.13
C ILE A 31 -4.42 -6.87 3.27
N SER A 32 -4.75 -8.06 3.76
CA SER A 32 -5.43 -8.24 5.05
C SER A 32 -4.60 -7.66 6.19
N VAL A 33 -5.16 -6.71 6.95
CA VAL A 33 -4.53 -6.16 8.15
C VAL A 33 -4.39 -7.23 9.21
N ALA A 34 -5.42 -8.04 9.45
CA ALA A 34 -5.35 -9.10 10.46
C ALA A 34 -4.22 -10.11 10.15
N GLN A 35 -4.11 -10.57 8.92
CA GLN A 35 -3.15 -11.62 8.57
C GLN A 35 -1.75 -11.08 8.29
N HIS A 36 -1.64 -10.03 7.48
CA HIS A 36 -0.33 -9.59 6.97
C HIS A 36 0.29 -8.48 7.82
N VAL A 37 -0.52 -7.52 8.33
CA VAL A 37 0.01 -6.42 9.17
C VAL A 37 0.20 -6.88 10.61
N LEU A 38 -0.76 -7.60 11.17
CA LEU A 38 -0.69 -8.09 12.56
C LEU A 38 -0.09 -9.50 12.68
N GLY A 39 0.17 -10.18 11.57
CA GLY A 39 0.76 -11.53 11.58
C GLY A 39 -0.16 -12.61 12.13
N LEU A 40 -1.50 -12.41 12.17
CA LEU A 40 -2.47 -13.39 12.67
C LEU A 40 -2.77 -14.47 11.62
N THR A 41 -1.71 -15.04 11.05
CA THR A 41 -1.76 -16.09 10.03
C THR A 41 -2.20 -17.42 10.65
N ASP A 42 -2.71 -18.33 9.82
CA ASP A 42 -3.04 -19.69 10.27
C ASP A 42 -1.82 -20.40 10.88
N SER A 43 -0.64 -20.26 10.27
CA SER A 43 0.59 -20.90 10.77
C SER A 43 0.98 -20.37 12.15
N PHE A 44 0.88 -19.06 12.36
CA PHE A 44 1.15 -18.45 13.66
C PHE A 44 0.17 -18.94 14.74
N LEU A 45 -1.14 -18.92 14.45
CA LEU A 45 -2.17 -19.33 15.40
C LEU A 45 -2.09 -20.83 15.73
N LYS A 46 -1.83 -21.70 14.74
CA LYS A 46 -1.57 -23.12 14.95
C LYS A 46 -0.32 -23.34 15.81
N GLY A 47 0.73 -22.55 15.57
CA GLY A 47 1.95 -22.56 16.40
C GLY A 47 1.69 -22.22 17.87
N GLN A 48 0.57 -21.55 18.18
CA GLN A 48 0.12 -21.28 19.54
C GLN A 48 -0.88 -22.31 20.10
N GLY A 49 -1.10 -23.42 19.39
CA GLY A 49 -1.99 -24.50 19.82
C GLY A 49 -3.47 -24.26 19.52
N ILE A 50 -3.81 -23.29 18.66
CA ILE A 50 -5.18 -23.08 18.21
C ILE A 50 -5.55 -24.15 17.18
N ALA A 51 -6.69 -24.81 17.37
CA ALA A 51 -7.19 -25.83 16.45
C ALA A 51 -7.66 -25.23 15.12
N ASP A 52 -7.57 -26.00 14.04
CA ASP A 52 -7.94 -25.57 12.69
C ASP A 52 -9.39 -25.01 12.60
N ALA A 53 -10.31 -25.60 13.34
CA ALA A 53 -11.71 -25.17 13.39
C ALA A 53 -11.91 -23.79 14.06
N ASP A 54 -10.96 -23.36 14.88
CA ASP A 54 -11.07 -22.15 15.72
C ASP A 54 -10.22 -20.98 15.20
N LEU A 55 -9.42 -21.18 14.15
CA LEU A 55 -8.46 -20.17 13.65
C LEU A 55 -9.14 -18.84 13.32
N GLN A 56 -10.25 -18.87 12.59
CA GLN A 56 -10.96 -17.65 12.21
C GLN A 56 -11.57 -16.95 13.43
N ALA A 57 -12.11 -17.72 14.39
CA ALA A 57 -12.69 -17.17 15.60
C ALA A 57 -11.62 -16.48 16.46
N GLU A 58 -10.46 -17.11 16.64
CA GLU A 58 -9.35 -16.55 17.40
C GLU A 58 -8.70 -15.36 16.68
N ARG A 59 -8.54 -15.40 15.35
CA ARG A 59 -8.12 -14.25 14.54
C ARG A 59 -9.06 -13.06 14.76
N ASN A 60 -10.36 -13.26 14.58
CA ASN A 60 -11.36 -12.20 14.75
C ASN A 60 -11.31 -11.60 16.16
N LYS A 61 -11.13 -12.44 17.19
CA LYS A 61 -11.02 -11.99 18.58
C LYS A 61 -9.80 -11.10 18.78
N ARG A 62 -8.60 -11.54 18.35
CA ARG A 62 -7.35 -10.76 18.50
C ARG A 62 -7.34 -9.50 17.66
N PHE A 63 -7.86 -9.58 16.43
CA PHE A 63 -8.02 -8.42 15.57
C PHE A 63 -8.95 -7.38 16.21
N ARG A 64 -10.09 -7.79 16.78
CA ARG A 64 -11.00 -6.86 17.47
C ARG A 64 -10.41 -6.26 18.73
N GLN A 65 -9.61 -7.02 19.48
CA GLN A 65 -8.85 -6.48 20.61
C GLN A 65 -7.91 -5.37 20.13
N TRP A 66 -7.15 -5.64 19.07
CA TRP A 66 -6.27 -4.63 18.46
C TRP A 66 -7.06 -3.41 17.96
N VAL A 67 -8.22 -3.61 17.31
CA VAL A 67 -9.10 -2.52 16.89
C VAL A 67 -9.53 -1.67 18.09
N ALA A 68 -9.90 -2.29 19.21
CA ALA A 68 -10.28 -1.57 20.42
C ALA A 68 -9.12 -0.72 20.98
N GLU A 69 -7.90 -1.25 20.96
CA GLU A 69 -6.69 -0.55 21.42
C GLU A 69 -6.30 0.65 20.52
N HIS A 70 -6.71 0.63 19.25
CA HIS A 70 -6.39 1.65 18.25
C HIS A 70 -7.59 2.55 17.89
N THR A 71 -8.68 2.44 18.65
CA THR A 71 -9.88 3.26 18.47
C THR A 71 -9.94 4.37 19.50
N GLU A 72 -10.10 5.59 19.01
CA GLU A 72 -10.36 6.78 19.82
C GLU A 72 -11.73 7.36 19.48
N LEU A 73 -12.22 8.30 20.29
CA LEU A 73 -13.42 9.08 19.94
C LEU A 73 -13.00 10.42 19.33
N ASP A 74 -13.64 10.82 18.24
CA ASP A 74 -13.46 12.15 17.67
C ASP A 74 -14.18 13.24 18.50
N SER A 75 -14.07 14.49 18.04
CA SER A 75 -14.72 15.65 18.68
C SER A 75 -16.25 15.58 18.71
N THR A 76 -16.86 14.67 17.94
CA THR A 76 -18.30 14.41 17.90
C THR A 76 -18.69 13.20 18.76
N GLY A 77 -17.73 12.57 19.43
CA GLY A 77 -17.93 11.37 20.24
C GLY A 77 -18.09 10.10 19.40
N LYS A 78 -17.74 10.13 18.11
CA LYS A 78 -17.82 8.98 17.21
C LYS A 78 -16.49 8.23 17.15
N PRO A 79 -16.50 6.89 17.02
CA PRO A 79 -15.26 6.12 16.97
C PRO A 79 -14.44 6.41 15.70
N VAL A 80 -13.12 6.50 15.87
CA VAL A 80 -12.12 6.61 14.82
C VAL A 80 -11.04 5.57 15.07
N LEU A 81 -10.83 4.69 14.10
CA LEU A 81 -9.72 3.73 14.12
C LEU A 81 -8.52 4.35 13.43
N SER A 82 -7.36 4.39 14.09
CA SER A 82 -6.13 4.94 13.55
C SER A 82 -4.96 3.97 13.77
N PHE A 83 -4.25 3.63 12.71
CA PHE A 83 -3.10 2.75 12.82
C PHE A 83 -2.02 3.06 11.78
N ALA A 84 -0.80 2.66 12.12
CA ALA A 84 0.34 2.75 11.23
C ALA A 84 0.82 1.36 10.82
N PHE A 85 1.42 1.25 9.64
CA PHE A 85 2.11 0.04 9.23
C PHE A 85 3.36 0.37 8.41
N THR A 86 4.27 -0.60 8.35
CA THR A 86 5.46 -0.57 7.50
C THR A 86 5.29 -1.61 6.41
N ALA A 87 5.56 -1.21 5.17
CA ALA A 87 5.61 -2.11 4.03
C ALA A 87 7.07 -2.27 3.60
N SER A 88 7.52 -3.52 3.42
CA SER A 88 8.86 -3.83 2.94
C SER A 88 8.78 -4.93 1.89
N GLY A 89 9.72 -4.87 0.95
CA GLY A 89 9.93 -5.88 -0.06
C GLY A 89 10.89 -7.01 0.34
N ALA A 90 11.41 -7.04 1.55
CA ALA A 90 12.15 -8.22 2.01
C ALA A 90 11.25 -9.48 1.96
N ASP A 91 11.83 -10.67 1.86
CA ASP A 91 11.09 -11.95 1.77
C ASP A 91 10.06 -12.15 2.90
N ASN A 92 10.37 -11.67 4.11
CA ASN A 92 9.47 -11.68 5.26
C ASN A 92 8.73 -10.35 5.48
N GLY A 93 8.97 -9.35 4.63
CA GLY A 93 8.29 -8.07 4.64
C GLY A 93 6.85 -8.18 4.12
N LEU A 94 6.02 -7.18 4.43
CA LEU A 94 4.59 -7.18 4.11
C LEU A 94 4.30 -7.47 2.63
N ILE A 95 5.10 -6.93 1.71
CA ILE A 95 4.89 -7.11 0.26
C ILE A 95 5.32 -8.52 -0.15
N GLY A 96 6.42 -9.03 0.41
CA GLY A 96 6.92 -10.40 0.15
C GLY A 96 5.96 -11.49 0.61
N GLN A 97 5.19 -11.24 1.67
CA GLN A 97 4.16 -12.18 2.14
C GLN A 97 2.96 -12.32 1.19
N VAL A 98 2.65 -11.29 0.40
CA VAL A 98 1.48 -11.26 -0.50
C VAL A 98 1.85 -11.67 -1.94
N ILE A 99 3.12 -11.48 -2.33
CA ILE A 99 3.62 -11.84 -3.66
C ILE A 99 4.37 -13.18 -3.58
N GLN A 100 3.66 -14.26 -3.91
CA GLN A 100 4.14 -15.65 -3.73
C GLN A 100 5.18 -16.13 -4.76
N GLN A 101 5.40 -15.41 -5.86
CA GLN A 101 6.51 -15.74 -6.77
C GLN A 101 7.75 -15.02 -6.21
N GLY A 102 8.77 -15.80 -5.83
CA GLY A 102 9.96 -15.35 -5.09
C GLY A 102 10.35 -13.92 -5.40
N TYR A 103 10.48 -13.11 -4.34
CA TYR A 103 10.78 -11.68 -4.45
C TYR A 103 12.10 -11.41 -5.18
N ASP A 104 12.95 -12.43 -5.27
CA ASP A 104 14.16 -12.52 -6.07
C ASP A 104 13.96 -12.15 -7.57
N TYR A 105 12.72 -12.20 -8.08
CA TYR A 105 12.38 -11.81 -9.45
C TYR A 105 11.71 -10.44 -9.56
N TYR A 106 11.17 -9.85 -8.48
CA TYR A 106 10.35 -8.63 -8.53
C TYR A 106 11.10 -7.41 -7.98
N TRP A 107 11.22 -6.36 -8.79
CA TRP A 107 12.12 -5.23 -8.49
C TRP A 107 11.46 -3.86 -8.51
N LEU A 108 10.14 -3.75 -8.62
CA LEU A 108 9.47 -2.45 -8.47
C LEU A 108 8.14 -2.70 -7.77
N HIS A 109 7.82 -1.90 -6.74
CA HIS A 109 6.45 -1.81 -6.23
C HIS A 109 6.16 -0.35 -6.01
N LYS A 110 5.61 0.29 -7.04
CA LYS A 110 4.96 1.59 -6.89
C LYS A 110 3.47 1.34 -6.83
N VAL A 111 2.76 2.10 -5.98
CA VAL A 111 1.33 2.34 -6.22
C VAL A 111 1.26 2.98 -7.61
N ALA A 112 0.49 2.39 -8.54
CA ALA A 112 0.61 2.60 -10.00
C ALA A 112 1.17 3.97 -10.48
N GLY A 113 2.14 3.97 -11.41
CA GLY A 113 2.93 5.17 -11.77
C GLY A 113 2.26 6.21 -12.69
N ILE A 114 2.81 7.44 -12.72
CA ILE A 114 2.48 8.48 -13.71
C ILE A 114 2.90 7.98 -15.10
N GLY A 115 1.93 7.89 -16.02
CA GLY A 115 2.13 7.48 -17.42
C GLY A 115 1.38 6.20 -17.81
N GLN A 116 1.09 5.29 -16.88
CA GLN A 116 0.53 3.98 -17.19
C GLN A 116 -0.15 3.33 -15.94
N PRO A 117 -1.41 3.64 -15.61
CA PRO A 117 -2.29 2.67 -14.96
C PRO A 117 -3.04 1.85 -16.04
N LYS A 118 -3.42 0.60 -15.74
CA LYS A 118 -4.65 0.01 -16.33
C LYS A 118 -5.71 1.12 -16.35
N PRO A 119 -6.51 1.30 -17.41
CA PRO A 119 -7.55 2.33 -17.44
C PRO A 119 -8.49 2.31 -16.22
N THR A 120 -8.55 1.19 -15.51
CA THR A 120 -9.35 0.90 -14.31
C THR A 120 -8.57 0.93 -12.99
N SER A 121 -7.26 1.25 -12.99
CA SER A 121 -6.46 1.28 -11.77
C SER A 121 -6.71 2.59 -11.01
N THR A 122 -7.25 2.48 -9.81
CA THR A 122 -7.74 3.61 -9.03
C THR A 122 -6.85 4.00 -7.84
N GLY A 123 -5.66 3.39 -7.74
CA GLY A 123 -4.62 3.76 -6.78
C GLY A 123 -4.70 2.97 -5.47
N PHE A 124 -4.91 3.66 -4.35
CA PHE A 124 -4.98 3.07 -3.01
C PHE A 124 -6.43 3.08 -2.52
N GLY A 125 -6.97 1.91 -2.19
CA GLY A 125 -8.33 1.69 -1.66
C GLY A 125 -8.31 0.88 -0.37
N LEU A 126 -9.48 0.78 0.27
CA LEU A 126 -9.68 0.04 1.51
C LEU A 126 -11.08 -0.58 1.53
N ASN A 127 -11.17 -1.87 1.81
CA ASN A 127 -12.40 -2.59 2.12
C ASN A 127 -12.47 -2.90 3.62
N LEU A 128 -13.60 -2.58 4.25
CA LEU A 128 -13.86 -2.83 5.67
C LEU A 128 -14.76 -4.05 5.80
N VAL A 129 -14.17 -5.19 6.14
CA VAL A 129 -14.89 -6.46 6.27
C VAL A 129 -15.56 -6.53 7.64
N THR A 130 -16.88 -6.58 7.67
CA THR A 130 -17.69 -6.53 8.89
C THR A 130 -18.85 -7.51 8.88
N ALA A 131 -19.09 -8.12 10.04
CA ALA A 131 -20.27 -8.95 10.29
C ALA A 131 -21.52 -8.14 10.70
N GLN A 132 -21.44 -6.80 10.73
CA GLN A 132 -22.58 -5.95 11.02
C GLN A 132 -23.56 -5.96 9.84
N GLY A 133 -24.81 -6.35 10.10
CA GLY A 133 -25.88 -6.27 9.11
C GLY A 133 -26.40 -4.84 8.91
N GLY A 134 -27.18 -4.65 7.83
CA GLY A 134 -27.77 -3.37 7.44
C GLY A 134 -27.01 -2.68 6.30
N ASN A 135 -27.55 -1.56 5.81
CA ASN A 135 -26.89 -0.78 4.77
C ASN A 135 -25.91 0.22 5.38
N LEU A 136 -24.65 -0.20 5.52
CA LEU A 136 -23.58 0.66 6.05
C LEU A 136 -23.06 1.66 5.02
N GLY A 137 -23.25 1.42 3.72
CA GLY A 137 -22.76 2.29 2.65
C GLY A 137 -21.24 2.23 2.57
N TYR A 138 -20.57 3.26 3.08
CA TYR A 138 -19.12 3.47 3.03
C TYR A 138 -18.63 4.20 4.29
N ARG A 139 -17.32 4.29 4.51
CA ARG A 139 -16.74 5.14 5.58
C ARG A 139 -15.72 6.13 5.07
N ASN A 140 -15.59 7.27 5.73
CA ASN A 140 -14.56 8.23 5.37
C ASN A 140 -13.20 7.69 5.82
N VAL A 141 -12.28 7.59 4.88
CA VAL A 141 -10.93 7.11 5.12
C VAL A 141 -9.91 8.14 4.70
N ARG A 142 -8.87 8.29 5.51
CA ARG A 142 -7.69 9.08 5.21
C ARG A 142 -6.47 8.20 5.33
N VAL A 143 -5.58 8.32 4.35
CA VAL A 143 -4.31 7.62 4.33
C VAL A 143 -3.22 8.65 4.16
N SER A 144 -2.08 8.43 4.79
CA SER A 144 -0.87 9.17 4.50
C SER A 144 0.36 8.28 4.42
N GLN A 145 1.33 8.74 3.66
CA GLN A 145 2.66 8.15 3.56
C GLN A 145 3.69 9.24 3.83
N SER A 146 4.66 8.92 4.68
CA SER A 146 5.81 9.78 4.97
C SER A 146 7.05 8.93 5.26
N GLY A 147 8.12 9.54 5.80
CA GLY A 147 9.28 8.79 6.28
C GLY A 147 10.24 8.35 5.18
N GLN A 148 10.82 7.16 5.37
CA GLN A 148 11.74 6.52 4.43
C GLN A 148 10.98 5.52 3.58
N VAL A 149 11.31 5.50 2.30
CA VAL A 149 10.77 4.57 1.30
C VAL A 149 11.90 3.75 0.71
N GLY A 150 11.59 2.49 0.42
CA GLY A 150 12.47 1.63 -0.36
C GLY A 150 12.21 1.87 -1.84
N LEU A 151 13.23 2.27 -2.57
CA LEU A 151 13.25 2.28 -4.03
C LEU A 151 14.13 1.14 -4.51
N THR A 152 13.81 0.60 -5.68
CA THR A 152 14.62 -0.45 -6.29
C THR A 152 14.91 -0.04 -7.73
N SER A 153 16.17 -0.13 -8.17
CA SER A 153 16.55 0.21 -9.56
C SER A 153 16.05 -0.84 -10.54
N PHE A 154 16.11 -0.52 -11.85
CA PHE A 154 15.85 -1.46 -12.94
C PHE A 154 16.70 -2.73 -12.88
N ALA A 155 17.89 -2.64 -12.29
CA ALA A 155 18.79 -3.75 -12.13
C ALA A 155 18.45 -4.64 -10.93
N GLY A 156 17.52 -4.23 -10.06
CA GLY A 156 17.15 -4.94 -8.83
C GLY A 156 17.92 -4.51 -7.58
N CYS A 157 18.60 -3.36 -7.59
CA CYS A 157 19.35 -2.88 -6.42
C CYS A 157 18.44 -2.06 -5.51
N LEU A 158 18.48 -2.32 -4.20
CA LEU A 158 17.69 -1.61 -3.20
C LEU A 158 18.36 -0.29 -2.81
N PHE A 159 17.58 0.78 -2.71
CA PHE A 159 17.98 2.09 -2.22
C PHE A 159 16.98 2.56 -1.16
N ASP A 160 17.49 2.86 0.03
CA ASP A 160 16.69 3.55 1.04
C ASP A 160 16.72 5.06 0.74
N TYR A 161 15.54 5.66 0.58
CA TYR A 161 15.38 7.07 0.25
C TYR A 161 14.45 7.76 1.24
N ARG A 162 14.84 8.96 1.70
CA ARG A 162 13.97 9.83 2.50
C ARG A 162 13.11 10.66 1.56
N LEU A 163 11.78 10.55 1.63
CA LEU A 163 10.87 11.35 0.80
C LEU A 163 11.09 12.84 1.11
N ILE A 164 11.64 13.61 0.17
CA ILE A 164 11.86 15.07 0.29
C ILE A 164 11.35 15.72 -1.00
N SER A 165 10.67 16.86 -0.88
CA SER A 165 10.15 17.60 -2.04
C SER A 165 11.11 18.72 -2.49
N PRO A 166 11.36 18.92 -3.80
CA PRO A 166 11.05 17.98 -4.90
C PRO A 166 11.99 16.76 -4.81
N ALA A 167 11.50 15.57 -5.18
CA ALA A 167 12.27 14.34 -5.13
C ALA A 167 13.34 14.32 -6.25
N ALA A 168 14.35 15.17 -6.11
CA ALA A 168 15.55 15.17 -6.94
C ALA A 168 16.62 14.35 -6.22
N LEU A 169 16.98 13.22 -6.82
CA LEU A 169 18.11 12.39 -6.38
C LEU A 169 19.41 13.13 -6.64
N LEU A 170 20.11 13.47 -5.57
CA LEU A 170 21.56 13.69 -5.61
C LEU A 170 22.08 12.93 -4.39
N GLY A 171 22.96 11.96 -4.61
CA GLY A 171 23.55 11.09 -3.58
C GLY A 171 24.29 11.87 -2.49
N LEU A 172 23.51 12.50 -1.62
CA LEU A 172 23.92 13.39 -0.55
C LEU A 172 23.33 12.83 0.74
N GLU A 173 24.16 12.77 1.78
CA GLU A 173 23.70 12.51 3.13
C GLU A 173 22.69 13.60 3.54
N PHE A 174 21.50 13.19 3.95
CA PHE A 174 20.49 14.12 4.43
C PHE A 174 20.80 14.55 5.87
N PRO A 175 20.71 15.85 6.21
CA PRO A 175 20.73 16.28 7.59
C PRO A 175 19.62 15.58 8.38
N ASN A 176 19.93 15.07 9.58
CA ASN A 176 19.01 14.29 10.41
C ASN A 176 17.63 14.96 10.64
N ASN A 177 17.53 16.29 10.50
CA ASN A 177 16.33 17.08 10.79
C ASN A 177 15.59 17.64 9.55
N GLN A 178 15.86 17.17 8.34
CA GLN A 178 15.11 17.64 7.17
C GLN A 178 13.68 17.08 7.17
N PRO A 179 12.62 17.90 7.08
CA PRO A 179 11.25 17.38 7.07
C PRO A 179 11.00 16.48 5.86
N THR A 180 10.33 15.35 6.08
CA THR A 180 9.90 14.46 4.99
C THR A 180 8.67 15.02 4.30
N ASP A 181 8.58 14.80 2.98
CA ASP A 181 7.34 14.99 2.23
C ASP A 181 6.25 14.06 2.79
N VAL A 182 5.03 14.60 2.89
CA VAL A 182 3.86 13.86 3.36
C VAL A 182 2.83 13.90 2.25
N VAL A 183 2.48 12.73 1.72
CA VAL A 183 1.33 12.60 0.84
C VAL A 183 0.16 12.09 1.66
N ALA A 184 -1.00 12.71 1.44
CA ALA A 184 -2.24 12.25 2.01
C ALA A 184 -3.30 12.11 0.92
N GLY A 185 -4.15 11.11 1.07
CA GLY A 185 -5.34 10.90 0.25
C GLY A 185 -6.55 10.69 1.16
N ALA A 186 -7.71 11.10 0.67
CA ALA A 186 -9.00 10.84 1.32
C ALA A 186 -9.95 10.23 0.30
N PHE A 187 -10.71 9.22 0.72
CA PHE A 187 -11.63 8.46 -0.12
C PHE A 187 -12.65 7.70 0.74
N ASN A 188 -13.59 7.04 0.09
CA ASN A 188 -14.61 6.21 0.72
C ASN A 188 -14.06 4.79 0.91
N GLY A 189 -13.89 4.34 2.14
CA GLY A 189 -13.66 2.92 2.43
C GLY A 189 -14.91 2.12 2.11
N ASP A 190 -14.75 1.08 1.31
CA ASP A 190 -15.84 0.18 0.95
C ASP A 190 -16.24 -0.70 2.14
N ILE A 191 -17.45 -1.24 2.12
CA ILE A 191 -17.96 -2.18 3.12
C ILE A 191 -18.31 -3.50 2.45
N ASN A 192 -17.61 -4.56 2.81
CA ASN A 192 -17.86 -5.93 2.34
C ASN A 192 -17.91 -6.02 0.79
N ASP A 193 -16.95 -5.38 0.10
CA ASP A 193 -16.77 -5.45 -1.36
C ASP A 193 -18.04 -5.12 -2.15
N LYS A 194 -18.80 -4.14 -1.68
CA LYS A 194 -20.04 -3.73 -2.33
C LYS A 194 -19.78 -3.02 -3.65
N HIS A 195 -18.61 -2.42 -3.80
CA HIS A 195 -18.18 -1.69 -4.99
C HIS A 195 -17.02 -2.41 -5.65
N ALA A 196 -16.94 -2.33 -6.99
CA ALA A 196 -15.78 -2.85 -7.70
C ALA A 196 -14.55 -1.96 -7.42
N ALA A 197 -13.35 -2.53 -7.49
CA ALA A 197 -12.08 -1.82 -7.24
C ALA A 197 -11.87 -0.58 -8.12
N ASP A 198 -12.54 -0.48 -9.28
CA ASP A 198 -12.46 0.66 -10.19
C ASP A 198 -13.54 1.74 -9.95
N THR A 199 -14.38 1.56 -8.93
CA THR A 199 -15.47 2.50 -8.62
C THR A 199 -14.92 3.85 -8.16
N PRO A 200 -15.27 4.96 -8.84
CA PRO A 200 -14.78 6.28 -8.46
C PRO A 200 -15.09 6.64 -7.01
N GLY A 201 -14.08 7.14 -6.30
CA GLY A 201 -14.20 7.61 -4.92
C GLY A 201 -13.98 6.55 -3.85
N TYR A 202 -13.85 5.26 -4.21
CA TYR A 202 -13.54 4.17 -3.26
C TYR A 202 -12.03 3.89 -3.10
N SER A 203 -11.24 4.71 -3.76
CA SER A 203 -9.79 4.68 -3.80
C SER A 203 -9.28 6.03 -4.27
N THR A 204 -7.99 6.28 -4.05
CA THR A 204 -7.38 7.58 -4.32
C THR A 204 -6.15 7.49 -5.22
N PRO A 205 -6.05 8.36 -6.25
CA PRO A 205 -4.87 8.45 -7.09
C PRO A 205 -3.73 9.25 -6.43
N ALA A 206 -3.91 9.75 -5.19
CA ALA A 206 -2.92 10.59 -4.50
C ALA A 206 -1.55 9.91 -4.34
N PHE A 207 -1.53 8.58 -4.29
CA PHE A 207 -0.31 7.79 -4.13
C PHE A 207 0.25 7.26 -5.44
N LEU A 208 -0.32 7.58 -6.60
CA LEU A 208 0.21 7.11 -7.89
C LEU A 208 1.68 7.52 -8.07
N GLY A 209 2.52 6.55 -8.45
CA GLY A 209 3.96 6.64 -8.58
C GLY A 209 4.73 6.55 -7.26
N ARG A 210 4.06 6.53 -6.10
CA ARG A 210 4.74 6.43 -4.81
C ARG A 210 5.21 5.00 -4.57
N PRO A 211 6.40 4.80 -3.97
CA PRO A 211 6.86 3.47 -3.59
C PRO A 211 5.91 2.87 -2.54
N LEU A 212 5.58 1.58 -2.70
CA LEU A 212 4.79 0.87 -1.70
C LEU A 212 5.63 0.57 -0.46
N ALA A 213 6.89 0.18 -0.64
CA ALA A 213 7.82 -0.05 0.45
C ALA A 213 8.12 1.26 1.19
N GLY A 214 7.73 1.34 2.45
CA GLY A 214 7.92 2.51 3.29
C GLY A 214 7.62 2.24 4.75
N ASN A 215 8.28 2.98 5.63
CA ASN A 215 8.23 2.77 7.08
C ASN A 215 7.15 3.58 7.80
N SER A 216 6.37 4.39 7.10
CA SER A 216 5.39 5.30 7.71
C SER A 216 4.16 5.48 6.84
N TRP A 217 3.36 4.41 6.73
CA TRP A 217 1.97 4.50 6.31
C TRP A 217 1.06 4.70 7.51
N GLN A 218 0.11 5.62 7.42
CA GLN A 218 -0.92 5.86 8.42
C GLN A 218 -2.29 5.74 7.76
N ILE A 219 -3.20 5.00 8.40
CA ILE A 219 -4.60 4.89 8.00
C ILE A 219 -5.47 5.39 9.14
N VAL A 220 -6.47 6.20 8.80
CA VAL A 220 -7.48 6.74 9.72
C VAL A 220 -8.86 6.47 9.12
N ILE A 221 -9.70 5.74 9.84
CA ILE A 221 -11.06 5.35 9.43
C ILE A 221 -12.06 5.97 10.41
N SER A 222 -12.91 6.85 9.91
CA SER A 222 -14.03 7.39 10.70
C SER A 222 -15.19 6.40 10.68
N ALA A 223 -15.57 5.86 11.84
CA ALA A 223 -16.64 4.87 11.93
C ALA A 223 -18.04 5.49 11.90
N GLY A 224 -18.14 6.78 12.21
CA GLY A 224 -19.38 7.55 12.14
C GLY A 224 -19.98 7.59 10.73
N SER A 225 -21.29 7.78 10.67
CA SER A 225 -22.03 8.03 9.44
C SER A 225 -21.42 9.17 8.61
N PRO A 226 -21.02 8.93 7.34
CA PRO A 226 -20.43 9.98 6.51
C PRO A 226 -21.38 11.13 6.20
N ASP A 227 -22.69 10.85 6.11
CA ASP A 227 -23.74 11.77 5.69
C ASP A 227 -24.79 12.03 6.79
N GLY A 228 -24.67 11.37 7.94
CA GLY A 228 -25.63 11.42 9.04
C GLY A 228 -26.90 10.59 8.80
N ILE A 229 -27.03 9.92 7.65
CA ILE A 229 -28.19 9.11 7.26
C ILE A 229 -27.86 7.63 7.46
N LEU A 230 -26.65 7.22 7.08
CA LEU A 230 -26.19 5.85 7.26
C LEU A 230 -26.03 5.53 8.76
N PRO A 231 -26.27 4.28 9.21
CA PRO A 231 -25.94 3.88 10.57
C PRO A 231 -24.42 3.89 10.77
N ASP A 232 -23.96 4.17 12.00
CA ASP A 232 -22.55 4.10 12.36
C ASP A 232 -22.01 2.66 12.23
N LEU A 233 -20.72 2.55 11.89
CA LEU A 233 -20.02 1.28 11.87
C LEU A 233 -19.60 0.95 13.29
N ASN A 234 -20.04 -0.19 13.79
CA ASN A 234 -19.50 -0.76 15.00
C ASN A 234 -18.16 -1.43 14.66
N LEU A 235 -17.06 -0.76 14.98
CA LEU A 235 -15.70 -1.26 14.75
C LEU A 235 -15.44 -2.63 15.40
N GLN A 236 -16.16 -2.99 16.47
CA GLN A 236 -16.06 -4.30 17.13
C GLN A 236 -16.75 -5.43 16.34
N ARG A 237 -17.41 -5.11 15.23
CA ARG A 237 -17.96 -6.09 14.28
C ARG A 237 -17.05 -6.34 13.09
N LEU A 238 -15.97 -5.56 12.94
CA LEU A 238 -14.95 -5.82 11.94
C LEU A 238 -14.35 -7.21 12.13
N THR A 239 -14.10 -7.88 11.02
CA THR A 239 -13.39 -9.15 10.93
C THR A 239 -12.07 -8.99 10.20
N ASP A 240 -11.95 -7.98 9.35
CA ASP A 240 -10.69 -7.56 8.75
C ASP A 240 -10.78 -6.11 8.24
N ILE A 241 -9.63 -5.58 7.83
CA ILE A 241 -9.50 -4.42 6.96
C ILE A 241 -8.58 -4.85 5.83
N GLU A 242 -9.03 -4.69 4.60
CA GLU A 242 -8.31 -5.10 3.41
C GLU A 242 -7.81 -3.85 2.69
N ILE A 243 -6.49 -3.69 2.64
CA ILE A 243 -5.86 -2.63 1.87
C ILE A 243 -5.75 -3.09 0.43
N GLU A 244 -6.36 -2.35 -0.49
CA GLU A 244 -6.43 -2.67 -1.90
C GLU A 244 -5.52 -1.75 -2.69
N ILE A 245 -4.52 -2.31 -3.36
CA ILE A 245 -3.51 -1.52 -4.07
C ILE A 245 -3.29 -2.11 -5.44
N SER A 246 -3.48 -1.28 -6.46
CA SER A 246 -2.95 -1.58 -7.79
C SER A 246 -1.45 -1.26 -7.81
N THR A 247 -0.65 -2.29 -8.05
CA THR A 247 0.81 -2.17 -8.14
C THR A 247 1.30 -2.40 -9.55
N THR A 248 2.28 -1.62 -9.95
CA THR A 248 3.13 -1.93 -11.10
C THR A 248 4.40 -2.58 -10.57
N TYR A 249 4.76 -3.72 -11.13
CA TYR A 249 6.00 -4.40 -10.83
C TYR A 249 6.94 -4.49 -12.03
N GLY A 250 8.24 -4.60 -11.75
CA GLY A 250 9.24 -5.00 -12.73
C GLY A 250 9.66 -6.42 -12.40
N THR A 251 9.97 -7.24 -13.40
CA THR A 251 10.62 -8.55 -13.17
C THR A 251 12.00 -8.65 -13.81
N ARG A 252 12.90 -9.45 -13.23
CA ARG A 252 14.17 -9.83 -13.85
C ARG A 252 14.04 -11.22 -14.45
N ALA A 253 14.68 -11.44 -15.60
CA ALA A 253 14.71 -12.75 -16.24
C ALA A 253 15.55 -13.79 -15.46
N THR A 254 16.46 -13.36 -14.58
CA THR A 254 17.37 -14.22 -13.82
C THR A 254 17.62 -13.71 -12.40
N ASN A 255 17.58 -14.62 -11.42
CA ASN A 255 17.92 -14.37 -10.01
C ASN A 255 19.45 -14.40 -9.80
N SER A 256 20.15 -13.46 -10.44
CA SER A 256 21.58 -13.22 -10.19
C SER A 256 21.75 -11.88 -9.50
N GLU A 257 22.72 -11.76 -8.60
CA GLU A 257 23.05 -10.47 -7.98
C GLU A 257 23.21 -9.39 -9.07
N PRO A 258 22.61 -8.20 -8.91
CA PRO A 258 22.79 -7.12 -9.87
C PRO A 258 24.27 -6.78 -10.02
N ASP A 259 24.72 -6.49 -11.24
CA ASP A 259 26.04 -5.88 -11.42
C ASP A 259 26.07 -4.54 -10.65
N PRO A 260 27.05 -4.30 -9.74
CA PRO A 260 27.17 -3.03 -9.04
C PRO A 260 27.17 -1.81 -9.97
N ALA A 261 27.70 -1.94 -11.20
CA ALA A 261 27.66 -0.87 -12.19
C ALA A 261 26.24 -0.53 -12.68
N ALA A 262 25.28 -1.46 -12.54
CA ALA A 262 23.86 -1.25 -12.81
C ALA A 262 23.10 -0.69 -11.58
N CYS A 263 23.75 -0.63 -10.41
CA CYS A 263 23.23 -0.03 -9.18
C CYS A 263 23.59 1.45 -9.01
N VAL A 264 23.97 2.15 -10.07
CA VAL A 264 24.39 3.57 -9.99
C VAL A 264 23.27 4.56 -10.27
N ARG A 265 22.08 4.08 -10.66
CA ARG A 265 20.96 4.92 -11.06
C ARG A 265 19.62 4.34 -10.61
N ILE A 266 18.79 5.20 -10.04
CA ILE A 266 17.36 4.94 -9.84
C ILE A 266 16.67 5.52 -11.07
N ASP A 267 15.94 4.69 -11.80
CA ASP A 267 15.07 5.16 -12.88
C ASP A 267 13.67 5.42 -12.33
N PHE A 268 13.19 6.66 -12.55
CA PHE A 268 11.87 7.12 -12.15
C PHE A 268 10.79 6.60 -13.10
#